data_AF-A0A6V7XNZ7-F1
#
_entry.id   AF-A0A6V7XNZ7-F1
#
_cell.length_a   1.000
_cell.length_b   1.000
_cell.length_c   1.000
_cell.angle_alpha   90.00
_cell.angle_beta   90.00
_cell.angle_gamma   90.00
#
_symmetry.space_group_name_H-M   'P 1'
#
loop_
_entity.id
_entity.type
_entity.pdbx_description
1 polymer ?
#
loop_
_entity_poly.entity_id
_entity_poly.type
_entity_poly.pdbx_seq_one_letter_code
_entity_poly.pdbx_strand_id
1 'polypeptide(L)'
;MMGLLTRIYASMEHLVLLGYSGDCLGSLRLKTEATISIFHRAKAGAKTANSGRKKGNEQEMHLLYFDGGILLCDLQTTTTTQDCQYFIHKFCIPVESLGFAKKFS
;
A
#
# COMPACT_ATOMS: atom_id res chain seq x y z
N MET A 1 26.99 2.04 -7.80
CA MET A 1 27.37 1.34 -6.55
C MET A 1 26.30 1.43 -5.47
N MET A 2 25.62 2.57 -5.29
CA MET A 2 24.53 2.74 -4.31
C MET A 2 23.35 1.77 -4.50
N GLY A 3 22.93 1.51 -5.74
CA GLY A 3 21.77 0.63 -6.00
C GLY A 3 21.92 -0.81 -5.53
N LEU A 4 23.16 -1.32 -5.40
CA LEU A 4 23.43 -2.66 -4.89
C LEU A 4 23.35 -2.69 -3.35
N LEU A 5 23.88 -1.66 -2.69
CA LEU A 5 23.79 -1.48 -1.25
C LEU A 5 22.34 -1.28 -0.80
N THR A 6 21.55 -0.48 -1.52
CA THR A 6 20.11 -0.30 -1.26
C THR A 6 19.34 -1.61 -1.43
N ARG A 7 19.70 -2.44 -2.42
CA ARG A 7 19.08 -3.77 -2.60
C ARG A 7 19.46 -4.74 -1.49
N ILE A 8 20.71 -4.73 -1.04
CA ILE A 8 21.17 -5.56 0.09
C ILE A 8 20.50 -5.10 1.38
N TYR A 9 20.44 -3.79 1.63
CA TYR A 9 19.76 -3.22 2.80
C TYR A 9 18.27 -3.54 2.79
N ALA A 10 17.59 -3.40 1.64
CA ALA A 10 16.20 -3.80 1.47
C ALA A 10 15.98 -5.33 1.59
N SER A 11 16.98 -6.16 1.27
CA SER A 11 16.90 -7.61 1.49
C SER A 11 17.24 -8.03 2.92
N MET A 12 17.98 -7.18 3.66
CA MET A 12 18.34 -7.39 5.06
C MET A 12 17.27 -6.88 6.04
N GLU A 13 16.47 -5.89 5.65
CA GLU A 13 15.23 -5.56 6.37
C GLU A 13 14.23 -6.71 6.20
N HIS A 14 14.13 -7.56 7.22
CA HIS A 14 13.07 -8.56 7.30
C HIS A 14 11.72 -7.86 7.30
N LEU A 15 11.00 -7.93 6.18
CA LEU A 15 9.63 -7.45 6.10
C LEU A 15 8.73 -8.36 6.94
N VAL A 16 8.34 -7.90 8.12
CA VAL A 16 7.34 -8.59 8.95
C VAL A 16 5.96 -8.09 8.55
N LEU A 17 5.26 -8.85 7.72
CA LEU A 17 3.89 -8.56 7.28
C LEU A 17 2.89 -9.43 8.05
N LEU A 18 1.92 -8.80 8.71
CA LEU A 18 0.87 -9.49 9.48
C LEU A 18 -0.50 -9.28 8.83
N GLY A 19 -1.36 -10.30 8.91
CA GLY A 19 -2.76 -10.22 8.48
C GLY A 19 -2.98 -10.28 6.96
N TYR A 20 -1.95 -10.58 6.18
CA TYR A 20 -2.09 -10.91 4.76
C TYR A 20 -2.15 -12.43 4.58
N SER A 21 -3.27 -12.94 4.07
CA SER A 21 -3.51 -14.38 3.87
C SER A 21 -3.35 -14.82 2.41
N GLY A 22 -2.87 -13.93 1.53
CA GLY A 22 -2.66 -14.26 0.11
C GLY A 22 -1.29 -14.86 -0.13
N ASP A 23 -1.21 -15.77 -1.09
CA ASP A 23 0.08 -16.35 -1.49
C ASP A 23 0.80 -15.46 -2.52
N CYS A 24 2.12 -15.33 -2.31
CA CYS A 24 3.12 -14.90 -3.28
C CYS A 24 2.81 -13.64 -4.12
N LEU A 25 2.95 -12.47 -3.51
CA LEU A 25 3.02 -11.19 -4.23
C LEU A 25 4.31 -11.02 -5.08
N GLY A 26 5.25 -11.96 -5.03
CA GLY A 26 6.52 -11.87 -5.74
C GLY A 26 7.53 -10.98 -5.02
N SER A 27 8.47 -10.38 -5.77
CA SER A 27 9.53 -9.57 -5.17
C SER A 27 9.00 -8.20 -4.74
N LEU A 28 9.39 -7.74 -3.55
CA LEU A 28 9.15 -6.36 -3.12
C LEU A 28 9.99 -5.41 -4.00
N ARG A 29 9.32 -4.47 -4.66
CA ARG A 29 9.92 -3.49 -5.58
C ARG A 29 10.04 -2.11 -4.95
N LEU A 30 9.07 -1.71 -4.14
CA LEU A 30 9.06 -0.42 -3.47
C LEU A 30 8.38 -0.53 -2.11
N LYS A 31 8.96 0.13 -1.11
CA LYS A 31 8.42 0.35 0.23
C LYS A 31 8.53 1.85 0.50
N THR A 32 7.40 2.50 0.74
CA THR A 32 7.37 3.95 1.04
C THR A 32 6.20 4.28 1.95
N GLU A 33 6.34 5.36 2.71
CA GLU A 33 5.21 6.01 3.37
C GLU A 33 4.51 6.94 2.39
N ALA A 34 3.18 7.01 2.45
CA ALA A 34 2.37 7.86 1.59
C ALA A 34 1.05 8.25 2.25
N THR A 35 0.59 9.48 1.97
CA THR A 35 -0.77 9.92 2.29
C THR A 35 -1.74 9.42 1.22
N ILE A 36 -2.67 8.55 1.60
CA ILE A 36 -3.60 7.88 0.69
C ILE A 36 -5.02 8.40 0.92
N SER A 37 -5.69 8.79 -0.17
CA SER A 37 -7.11 9.13 -0.20
C SER A 37 -7.91 7.98 -0.81
N ILE A 38 -8.85 7.41 -0.06
CA ILE A 38 -9.75 6.38 -0.58
C ILE A 38 -10.99 7.05 -1.19
N PHE A 39 -11.28 6.76 -2.45
CA PHE A 39 -12.47 7.26 -3.13
C PHE A 39 -13.48 6.14 -3.31
N HIS A 40 -14.67 6.30 -2.73
CA HIS A 40 -15.75 5.34 -2.94
C HIS A 40 -16.58 5.73 -4.16
N ARG A 41 -16.89 4.74 -5.01
CA ARG A 41 -17.86 4.91 -6.09
C ARG A 41 -19.24 5.16 -5.47
N ALA A 42 -19.93 6.20 -5.92
CA ALA A 42 -21.33 6.41 -5.54
C ALA A 42 -22.15 5.18 -5.97
N LYS A 43 -23.02 4.65 -5.10
CA LYS A 43 -23.87 3.50 -5.40
C LYS A 43 -24.69 3.78 -6.67
N ALA A 44 -24.65 2.86 -7.62
CA ALA A 44 -25.50 2.91 -8.81
C ALA A 44 -26.97 2.80 -8.36
N GLY A 45 -27.70 3.92 -8.39
CA GLY A 45 -29.08 4.00 -7.89
C GLY A 45 -29.48 5.38 -7.38
N ALA A 46 -28.51 6.25 -7.03
CA ALA A 46 -28.79 7.64 -6.72
C ALA A 46 -29.01 8.44 -8.02
N LYS A 47 -30.28 8.73 -8.32
CA LYS A 47 -30.76 9.48 -9.50
C LYS A 47 -30.37 10.97 -9.48
N THR A 48 -29.10 11.31 -9.36
CA THR A 48 -28.62 12.68 -9.59
C THR A 48 -27.39 12.66 -10.48
N ALA A 49 -27.48 13.36 -11.61
CA ALA A 49 -26.51 13.40 -12.70
C ALA A 49 -25.22 14.19 -12.39
N ASN A 50 -24.75 14.13 -11.13
CA ASN A 50 -23.48 14.68 -10.67
C ASN A 50 -22.77 13.61 -9.83
N SER A 51 -22.42 12.49 -10.47
CA SER A 51 -21.83 11.30 -9.83
C SER A 51 -20.34 11.53 -9.50
N GLY A 52 -20.06 12.46 -8.58
CA GLY A 52 -18.72 12.67 -8.04
C GLY A 52 -18.31 11.50 -7.16
N ARG A 53 -17.12 10.95 -7.36
CA ARG A 53 -16.49 10.05 -6.39
C ARG A 53 -16.32 10.83 -5.08
N LYS A 54 -16.93 10.38 -3.99
CA LYS A 54 -16.76 11.05 -2.69
C LYS A 54 -15.34 10.75 -2.20
N LYS A 55 -14.54 11.82 -2.01
CA LYS A 55 -13.22 11.72 -1.38
C LYS A 55 -13.43 11.29 0.08
N GLY A 56 -12.86 10.15 0.45
CA GLY A 56 -12.74 9.71 1.84
C GLY A 56 -11.65 10.48 2.58
N ASN A 57 -11.45 10.13 3.85
CA ASN A 57 -10.38 10.75 4.65
C ASN A 57 -9.00 10.36 4.10
N GLU A 58 -8.06 11.29 4.22
CA GLU A 58 -6.65 11.03 3.99
C GLU A 58 -6.08 10.24 5.18
N GLN A 59 -5.29 9.22 4.87
CA GLN A 59 -4.64 8.37 5.86
C GLN A 59 -3.17 8.21 5.47
N GLU A 60 -2.28 8.41 6.42
CA GLU A 60 -0.87 8.09 6.27
C GLU A 60 -0.69 6.58 6.44
N MET A 61 -0.19 5.93 5.40
CA MET A 61 -0.03 4.48 5.35
C MET A 61 1.27 4.14 4.62
N HIS A 62 1.78 2.94 4.90
CA HIS A 62 2.86 2.37 4.11
C HIS A 62 2.32 1.66 2.87
N LEU A 63 2.92 2.00 1.73
CA LEU A 63 2.71 1.36 0.44
C LEU A 63 3.85 0.37 0.19
N LEU A 64 3.49 -0.90 0.06
CA LEU A 64 4.38 -1.98 -0.32
C LEU A 64 4.00 -2.46 -1.72
N TYR A 65 4.82 -2.16 -2.72
CA TYR A 65 4.61 -2.58 -4.09
C TYR A 65 5.45 -3.82 -4.39
N PHE A 66 4.78 -4.86 -4.84
CA PHE A 66 5.34 -6.12 -5.28
C PHE A 66 4.99 -6.39 -6.74
N ASP A 67 5.64 -7.39 -7.35
CA ASP A 67 5.34 -7.81 -8.72
C ASP A 67 3.86 -8.18 -8.94
N GLY A 68 3.23 -8.80 -7.93
CA GLY A 68 1.83 -9.25 -7.97
C GLY A 68 0.81 -8.21 -7.52
N GLY A 69 1.21 -7.07 -6.97
CA GLY A 69 0.26 -6.05 -6.52
C GLY A 69 0.80 -5.06 -5.50
N ILE A 70 -0.08 -4.21 -5.00
CA ILE A 70 0.20 -3.21 -3.97
C ILE A 70 -0.53 -3.59 -2.69
N LEU A 71 0.20 -3.58 -1.58
CA LEU A 71 -0.37 -3.64 -0.23
C LEU A 71 -0.32 -2.27 0.43
N LEU A 72 -1.41 -1.94 1.12
CA LEU A 72 -1.52 -0.81 2.02
C LEU A 72 -1.49 -1.34 3.44
N CYS A 73 -0.55 -0.82 4.23
CA CYS A 73 -0.27 -1.30 5.57
C CYS A 73 -0.17 -0.14 6.57
N ASP A 74 -0.63 -0.40 7.79
CA ASP A 74 -0.24 0.42 8.94
C ASP A 74 1.13 -0.07 9.43
N LEU A 75 2.05 0.85 9.69
CA LEU A 75 3.29 0.52 10.39
C LEU A 75 3.02 0.55 11.90
N GLN A 76 3.43 -0.51 12.58
CA GLN A 76 3.52 -0.53 14.03
C GLN A 76 4.95 -0.84 14.46
N THR A 77 5.37 -0.15 15.52
CA THR A 77 6.67 -0.30 16.15
C THR A 77 6.47 -0.77 17.59
N THR A 78 7.05 -1.91 17.96
CA THR A 78 7.10 -2.34 19.36
C THR A 78 8.26 -1.67 20.07
N THR A 79 8.03 -1.10 21.25
CA THR A 79 9.05 -0.39 22.06
C THR A 79 9.87 -1.32 22.96
N THR A 80 9.88 -2.63 22.72
CA THR A 80 10.50 -3.61 23.63
C THR A 80 11.79 -4.16 23.05
N THR A 81 12.93 -3.83 23.69
CA THR A 81 14.33 -4.35 23.59
C THR A 81 14.99 -4.55 22.20
N GLN A 82 14.22 -4.74 21.13
CA GLN A 82 14.61 -4.70 19.73
C GLN A 82 13.52 -3.94 19.00
N ASP A 83 13.87 -2.81 18.36
CA ASP A 83 12.95 -1.99 17.58
C ASP A 83 12.48 -2.75 16.34
N CYS A 84 11.53 -3.66 16.53
CA CYS A 84 10.93 -4.45 15.46
C CYS A 84 9.78 -3.66 14.84
N GLN A 85 9.90 -3.41 13.54
CA GLN A 85 8.86 -2.80 12.71
C GLN A 85 8.04 -3.89 12.05
N TYR A 86 6.71 -3.85 12.21
CA TYR A 86 5.80 -4.78 11.56
C TYR A 86 4.69 -4.01 10.82
N PHE A 87 4.34 -4.55 9.66
CA PHE A 87 3.34 -4.00 8.76
C PHE A 87 2.04 -4.77 8.93
N ILE A 88 0.97 -4.08 9.33
CA ILE A 88 -0.36 -4.66 9.43
C ILE A 88 -1.09 -4.41 8.11
N HIS A 89 -1.38 -5.48 7.38
CA HIS A 89 -2.14 -5.40 6.15
C HIS A 89 -3.56 -4.83 6.38
N LYS A 90 -3.94 -3.85 5.56
CA LYS A 90 -5.30 -3.28 5.51
C LYS A 90 -6.01 -3.58 4.22
N PHE A 91 -5.29 -3.42 3.11
CA PHE A 91 -5.88 -3.52 1.78
C PHE A 91 -4.85 -4.00 0.75
N CYS A 92 -5.32 -4.75 -0.23
CA CYS A 92 -4.54 -5.28 -1.33
C CYS A 92 -5.19 -4.89 -2.66
N ILE A 93 -4.35 -4.42 -3.60
CA ILE A 93 -4.74 -4.21 -4.99
C ILE A 93 -3.86 -5.13 -5.85
N PRO A 94 -4.42 -6.23 -6.39
CA PRO A 94 -3.71 -7.08 -7.34
C PRO A 94 -3.27 -6.27 -8.57
N VAL A 95 -2.10 -6.60 -9.12
CA VAL A 95 -1.53 -5.88 -10.27
C VAL A 95 -2.47 -5.88 -11.49
N GLU A 96 -3.21 -6.97 -11.69
CA GLU A 96 -4.23 -7.14 -12.73
C GLU A 96 -5.41 -6.16 -12.60
N SER A 97 -5.67 -5.66 -11.39
CA SER A 97 -6.74 -4.70 -11.10
C SER A 97 -6.21 -3.26 -10.99
N LEU A 98 -4.90 -3.05 -11.14
CA LEU A 98 -4.29 -1.74 -10.96
C LEU A 98 -4.49 -0.88 -12.21
N GLY A 99 -5.06 0.31 -12.03
CA GLY A 99 -5.24 1.29 -13.09
C GLY A 99 -4.60 2.62 -12.74
N PHE A 100 -3.99 3.28 -13.74
CA PHE A 100 -3.43 4.62 -13.60
C PHE A 100 -4.35 5.66 -14.24
N ALA A 101 -4.69 6.71 -13.50
CA ALA A 101 -5.39 7.86 -14.02
C ALA A 101 -4.57 9.12 -13.77
N LYS A 102 -4.05 9.73 -14.83
CA LYS A 102 -3.32 10.99 -14.74
C LYS A 102 -4.31 12.10 -14.38
N LYS A 103 -4.13 12.75 -13.23
CA LYS A 103 -4.84 13.99 -12.93
C LYS A 103 -4.17 15.10 -13.72
N PHE A 104 -4.84 15.63 -14.74
CA PHE A 104 -4.42 16.88 -15.37
C PHE A 104 -4.70 18.01 -14.37
N SER A 105 -3.62 18.64 -13.92
CA SER A 105 -3.67 19.88 -13.15
C SER A 105 -3.86 21.06 -14.08
#